data_AF-A0A3D3YT82-F1
#
_entry.id   AF-A0A3D3YT82-F1
#
_cell.length_a   1.000
_cell.length_b   1.000
_cell.length_c   1.000
_cell.angle_alpha   90.00
_cell.angle_beta   90.00
_cell.angle_gamma   90.00
#
_symmetry.space_group_name_H-M   'P 1'
#
loop_
_entity.id
_entity.type
_entity.pdbx_description
1 polymer ?
#
loop_
_entity_poly.entity_id
_entity_poly.type
_entity_poly.pdbx_seq_one_letter_code
_entity_poly.pdbx_strand_id
1 'polypeptide(L)'
;MHQVVVAGAAAQRSGTASTKTRAEVSGGGVKPWRQKGTGRARQGSIRSPQWMGGGISHGPKPRGYEMRVNKKMKKGALRSALADTAA
;
A
#
# COMPACT_ATOMS: atom_id res chain seq x y z
N MET A 1 -21.90 -15.22 -5.05
CA MET A 1 -22.12 -14.30 -3.91
C MET A 1 -20.84 -13.69 -3.38
N HIS A 2 -19.94 -14.48 -2.80
CA HIS A 2 -18.71 -14.02 -2.15
C HIS A 2 -17.89 -12.98 -2.94
N GLN A 3 -17.56 -13.25 -4.21
CA GLN A 3 -16.75 -12.35 -5.03
C GLN A 3 -17.35 -10.94 -5.20
N VAL A 4 -18.67 -10.82 -5.31
CA VAL A 4 -19.35 -9.51 -5.47
C VAL A 4 -19.34 -8.74 -4.16
N VAL A 5 -19.50 -9.43 -3.03
CA VAL A 5 -19.44 -8.83 -1.69
C VAL A 5 -18.04 -8.32 -1.39
N VAL A 6 -16.99 -9.13 -1.63
CA VAL A 6 -15.59 -8.73 -1.44
C VAL A 6 -15.24 -7.52 -2.30
N ALA A 7 -15.64 -7.51 -3.57
CA ALA A 7 -15.42 -6.38 -4.47
C ALA A 7 -16.16 -5.11 -4.00
N GLY A 8 -17.38 -5.25 -3.48
CA GLY A 8 -18.15 -4.14 -2.92
C GLY A 8 -17.48 -3.54 -1.67
N ALA A 9 -17.06 -4.38 -0.73
CA ALA A 9 -16.34 -3.95 0.46
C ALA A 9 -14.98 -3.31 0.11
N ALA A 10 -14.28 -3.84 -0.89
CA ALA A 10 -13.03 -3.27 -1.37
C ALA A 10 -13.21 -1.87 -1.98
N ALA A 11 -14.27 -1.66 -2.77
CA ALA A 11 -14.58 -0.36 -3.38
C ALA A 11 -14.91 0.74 -2.35
N GLN A 12 -15.41 0.38 -1.17
CA GLN A 12 -15.69 1.34 -0.09
C GLN A 12 -14.42 1.85 0.62
N ARG A 13 -13.25 1.27 0.35
CA ARG A 13 -12.00 1.65 1.00
C ARG A 13 -11.43 2.93 0.38
N SER A 14 -11.25 3.96 1.21
CA SER A 14 -10.70 5.27 0.80
C SER A 14 -9.26 5.22 0.25
N GLY A 15 -8.42 4.33 0.80
CA GLY A 15 -7.07 4.11 0.29
C GLY A 15 -6.11 5.29 0.36
N THR A 16 -6.26 6.16 1.35
CA THR A 16 -5.44 7.38 1.56
C THR A 16 -4.13 7.14 2.32
N ALA A 17 -3.86 5.91 2.75
CA ALA A 17 -2.64 5.58 3.48
C ALA A 17 -1.39 5.84 2.61
N SER A 18 -0.45 6.59 3.16
CA SER A 18 0.83 6.91 2.52
C SER A 18 1.97 6.88 3.52
N THR A 19 3.16 6.57 3.02
CA THR A 19 4.42 6.59 3.78
C THR A 19 5.50 7.28 2.96
N LYS A 20 6.53 7.79 3.63
CA LYS A 20 7.67 8.42 2.95
C LYS A 20 8.72 7.36 2.63
N THR A 21 9.05 7.22 1.37
CA THR A 21 10.23 6.48 0.90
C THR A 21 11.50 7.26 1.24
N ARG A 22 12.66 6.62 1.10
CA ARG A 22 13.96 7.29 1.33
C ARG A 22 14.18 8.55 0.49
N ALA A 23 13.48 8.67 -0.65
CA ALA A 23 13.54 9.84 -1.52
C ALA A 23 12.68 11.01 -0.99
N GLU A 24 11.58 10.71 -0.30
CA GLU A 24 10.61 11.69 0.20
C GLU A 24 10.88 12.13 1.64
N VAL A 25 11.66 11.34 2.41
CA VAL A 25 12.11 11.75 3.74
C VAL A 25 13.00 12.99 3.63
N SER A 26 12.74 13.97 4.50
CA SER A 26 13.52 15.20 4.62
C SER A 26 14.92 14.90 5.16
N GLY A 27 15.95 15.48 4.54
CA GLY A 27 17.34 15.30 4.93
C GLY A 27 18.27 15.36 3.71
N GLY A 28 19.54 15.67 3.95
CA GLY A 28 20.53 15.80 2.88
C GLY A 28 20.80 14.50 2.12
N GLY A 29 21.29 14.64 0.89
CA GLY A 29 21.83 13.53 0.08
C GLY A 29 23.30 13.21 0.37
N VAL A 30 23.92 13.94 1.31
CA VAL A 30 25.34 13.79 1.63
C VAL A 30 25.58 12.44 2.31
N LYS A 31 26.66 11.78 1.89
CA LYS A 31 27.11 10.51 2.45
C LYS A 31 27.51 10.73 3.92
N PRO A 32 27.00 9.92 4.88
CA PRO A 32 27.29 10.13 6.30
C PRO A 32 28.79 10.08 6.64
N TRP A 33 29.55 9.24 5.94
CA TRP A 33 31.01 9.17 6.04
C TRP A 33 31.62 8.59 4.77
N ARG A 34 32.94 8.77 4.60
CA ARG A 34 33.72 8.21 3.49
C ARG A 34 33.60 6.67 3.40
N GLN A 35 33.80 6.12 2.21
CA GLN A 35 33.52 4.71 1.91
C GLN A 35 34.42 3.69 2.64
N LYS A 36 35.66 4.06 2.96
CA LYS A 36 36.69 3.20 3.58
C LYS A 36 37.48 3.99 4.64
N GLY A 37 38.15 3.28 5.54
CA GLY A 37 39.05 3.88 6.54
C GLY A 37 38.35 4.43 7.78
N THR A 38 37.09 4.06 8.04
CA THR A 38 36.30 4.55 9.19
C THR A 38 35.98 3.49 10.25
N GLY A 39 36.22 2.20 9.97
CA GLY A 39 35.83 1.08 10.85
C GLY A 39 34.32 0.84 10.98
N ARG A 40 33.48 1.71 10.40
CA ARG A 40 32.01 1.64 10.45
C ARG A 40 31.45 0.89 9.25
N ALA A 41 30.23 0.37 9.38
CA ALA A 41 29.46 -0.15 8.25
C ALA A 41 29.33 0.91 7.14
N ARG A 42 29.26 0.49 5.88
CA ARG A 42 29.17 1.42 4.74
C ARG A 42 27.78 2.03 4.64
N GLN A 43 27.71 3.35 4.42
CA GLN A 43 26.43 4.05 4.34
C GLN A 43 26.41 5.00 3.14
N GLY A 44 25.25 5.06 2.50
CA GLY A 44 25.00 5.93 1.35
C GLY A 44 24.25 7.21 1.71
N SER A 45 23.30 7.13 2.64
CA SER A 45 22.49 8.26 3.10
C SER A 45 21.91 7.97 4.49
N ILE A 46 21.71 9.02 5.28
CA ILE A 46 20.98 8.93 6.56
C ILE A 46 19.51 8.56 6.38
N ARG A 47 18.94 8.74 5.18
CA ARG A 47 17.53 8.47 4.86
C ARG A 47 17.25 7.00 4.54
N SER A 48 18.24 6.13 4.70
CA SER A 48 18.12 4.72 4.34
C SER A 48 17.19 3.99 5.32
N PRO A 49 16.39 2.99 4.86
CA PRO A 49 15.31 2.40 5.65
C PRO A 49 15.74 1.64 6.91
N GLN A 50 16.99 1.16 6.94
CA GLN A 50 17.56 0.51 8.12
C GLN A 50 17.96 1.49 9.23
N TRP A 51 17.95 2.80 8.96
CA TRP A 51 18.26 3.84 9.94
C TRP A 51 16.99 4.29 10.66
N MET A 52 17.14 4.63 11.94
CA MET A 52 16.11 5.36 12.69
C MET A 52 15.82 6.71 12.01
N GLY A 53 14.55 7.00 11.76
CA GLY A 53 14.14 8.19 11.01
C GLY A 53 14.37 8.13 9.49
N GLY A 54 14.82 6.98 8.97
CA GLY A 54 14.92 6.71 7.53
C GLY A 54 13.55 6.55 6.86
N GLY A 55 13.56 6.43 5.53
CA GLY A 55 12.34 6.16 4.76
C GLY A 55 11.85 4.72 4.87
N ILE A 56 10.61 4.45 4.50
CA ILE A 56 10.04 3.10 4.49
C ILE A 56 10.23 2.48 3.09
N SER A 57 10.76 1.25 3.01
CA SER A 57 11.05 0.59 1.72
C SER A 57 9.80 0.24 0.90
N HIS A 58 8.85 -0.49 1.50
CA HIS A 58 7.64 -0.97 0.83
C HIS A 58 6.39 -0.61 1.63
N GLY A 59 6.32 0.66 2.03
CA GLY A 59 5.16 1.17 2.74
C GLY A 59 3.99 1.44 1.79
N PRO A 60 2.77 1.60 2.33
CA PRO A 60 1.60 1.90 1.52
C PRO A 60 1.76 3.23 0.77
N LYS A 61 1.19 3.26 -0.42
CA LYS A 61 0.95 4.46 -1.22
C LYS A 61 -0.55 4.56 -1.52
N PRO A 62 -1.08 5.79 -1.69
CA PRO A 62 -2.49 5.96 -2.01
C PRO A 62 -2.85 5.20 -3.28
N ARG A 63 -3.91 4.38 -3.21
CA ARG A 63 -4.36 3.55 -4.33
C ARG A 63 -5.86 3.28 -4.27
N GLY A 64 -6.46 3.06 -5.43
CA GLY A 64 -7.81 2.52 -5.54
C GLY A 64 -7.83 1.03 -5.18
N TYR A 65 -8.90 0.61 -4.51
CA TYR A 65 -9.17 -0.79 -4.15
C TYR A 65 -10.29 -1.42 -4.99
N GLU A 66 -10.77 -0.71 -6.01
CA GLU A 66 -11.86 -1.17 -6.87
C GLU A 66 -11.50 -2.46 -7.60
N MET A 67 -12.38 -3.44 -7.53
CA MET A 67 -12.27 -4.69 -8.28
C MET A 67 -13.35 -4.71 -9.36
N ARG A 68 -12.96 -4.90 -10.61
CA ARG A 68 -13.91 -4.98 -11.72
C ARG A 68 -14.80 -6.21 -11.57
N VAL A 69 -16.11 -5.98 -11.52
CA VAL A 69 -17.13 -7.04 -11.53
C VAL A 69 -18.01 -6.89 -12.76
N ASN A 70 -18.22 -7.98 -13.50
CA ASN A 70 -19.07 -7.97 -14.69
C ASN A 70 -20.54 -7.67 -14.31
N LYS A 71 -21.23 -6.88 -15.14
CA LYS A 71 -22.62 -6.46 -14.89
C LYS A 71 -23.57 -7.64 -14.64
N LYS A 72 -23.44 -8.74 -15.39
CA LYS A 72 -24.24 -9.96 -15.22
C LYS A 72 -23.98 -10.64 -13.87
N MET A 73 -22.73 -10.65 -13.40
CA MET A 73 -22.37 -11.23 -12.09
C MET A 73 -22.97 -10.41 -10.94
N LYS A 74 -22.94 -9.08 -11.04
CA LYS A 74 -23.55 -8.20 -10.02
C LYS A 74 -25.07 -8.43 -9.94
N LYS A 75 -25.76 -8.51 -11.09
CA LYS A 75 -27.19 -8.82 -11.15
C LYS A 75 -27.53 -10.21 -10.61
N GLY A 76 -26.75 -11.23 -10.97
CA GLY A 76 -26.93 -12.59 -10.49
C GLY A 76 -26.75 -12.70 -8.97
N ALA A 77 -25.74 -12.03 -8.42
CA ALA A 77 -25.52 -11.99 -6.97
C ALA A 77 -26.68 -11.29 -6.23
N LEU A 78 -27.19 -10.17 -6.74
CA LEU A 78 -28.34 -9.50 -6.12
C LEU A 78 -29.58 -10.41 -6.08
N ARG A 79 -29.89 -11.09 -7.19
CA ARG A 79 -31.03 -12.02 -7.26
C ARG A 79 -30.87 -13.20 -6.29
N SER A 80 -29.67 -13.76 -6.20
CA SER A 80 -29.37 -14.85 -5.27
C SER A 80 -29.49 -14.40 -3.81
N ALA A 81 -29.10 -13.18 -3.46
CA ALA A 81 -29.31 -12.64 -2.11
C ALA A 81 -30.81 -12.49 -1.78
N LEU A 82 -31.59 -11.93 -2.70
CA LEU A 82 -33.03 -11.73 -2.48
C LEU A 82 -33.79 -13.07 -2.38
N ALA A 83 -33.40 -14.06 -3.17
CA ALA A 83 -34.00 -15.40 -3.11
C ALA A 83 -33.70 -16.10 -1.78
N ASP A 84 -32.47 -15.98 -1.29
CA ASP A 84 -32.04 -16.53 0.00
C ASP A 84 -32.80 -15.92 1.19
N THR A 85 -33.11 -14.61 1.13
CA THR A 85 -33.91 -13.95 2.16
C THR A 85 -35.42 -14.24 2.11
N ALA A 86 -35.91 -14.73 0.97
CA ALA A 86 -37.33 -15.02 0.76
C ALA A 86 -37.68 -16.49 1.04
N ALA A 87 -36.67 -17.35 1.16
CA ALA A 87 -36.78 -18.74 1.58
C ALA A 87 -36.74 -18.84 3.12
#